data_AF-A0A6P0YE24-F1
#
_entry.id   AF-A0A6P0YE24-F1
#
_cell.length_a   1.000
_cell.length_b   1.000
_cell.length_c   1.000
_cell.angle_alpha   90.00
_cell.angle_beta   90.00
_cell.angle_gamma   90.00
#
_symmetry.space_group_name_H-M   'P 1'
#
loop_
_entity.id
_entity.type
_entity.pdbx_description
1 polymer ?
#
loop_
_entity_poly.entity_id
_entity_poly.type
_entity_poly.pdbx_seq_one_letter_code
_entity_poly.pdbx_strand_id
1 'polypeptide(L)'
;MEPSSQTTKLSNQQRLLLKIQQATAKLHEIETAATEAIAIIGIGCRFPDGVDNPEAYWQFLKDGRDVRTDIPKDRWDIERYY
;
A
#
# COMPACT_ATOMS: atom_id res chain seq x y z
N MET A 1 41.78 38.59 29.86
CA MET A 1 40.97 37.47 30.37
C MET A 1 39.63 37.51 29.65
N GLU A 2 39.55 36.93 28.46
CA GLU A 2 38.36 36.74 27.61
C GLU A 2 38.76 35.62 26.63
N PRO A 3 38.16 34.41 26.66
CA PRO A 3 38.60 33.29 25.85
C PRO A 3 38.07 33.40 24.43
N SER A 4 38.98 33.20 23.48
CA SER A 4 38.82 33.31 22.04
C SER A 4 37.59 32.58 21.47
N SER A 5 36.73 33.35 20.81
CA SER A 5 35.65 32.89 19.94
C SER A 5 36.23 32.16 18.71
N GLN A 6 36.22 30.84 18.70
CA GLN A 6 36.49 30.04 17.49
C GLN A 6 35.17 29.53 16.93
N THR A 7 34.59 30.27 15.98
CA THR A 7 33.48 29.81 15.14
C THR A 7 34.01 28.68 14.25
N THR A 8 33.70 27.43 14.60
CA THR A 8 34.20 26.21 13.95
C THR A 8 33.81 26.15 12.47
N LYS A 9 34.69 26.63 11.59
CA LYS A 9 34.54 26.51 10.14
C LYS A 9 34.85 25.06 9.75
N LEU A 10 33.82 24.29 9.44
CA LEU A 10 33.93 22.85 9.13
C LEU A 10 35.00 22.60 8.03
N SER A 11 35.98 21.73 8.32
CA SER A 11 37.09 21.43 7.43
C SER A 11 36.62 20.73 6.14
N ASN A 12 37.40 20.80 5.06
CA ASN A 12 37.02 20.18 3.78
C ASN A 12 36.79 18.67 3.90
N GLN A 13 37.56 17.99 4.77
CA GLN A 13 37.41 16.56 5.05
C GLN A 13 36.05 16.25 5.72
N GLN A 14 35.65 17.07 6.69
CA GLN A 14 34.36 16.92 7.36
C GLN A 14 33.18 17.18 6.40
N ARG A 15 33.31 18.15 5.48
CA ARG A 15 32.31 18.41 4.44
C ARG A 15 32.16 17.24 3.47
N LEU A 16 33.27 16.64 3.05
CA LEU A 16 33.25 15.47 2.18
C LEU A 16 32.54 14.29 2.85
N LEU A 17 32.86 14.01 4.12
CA LEU A 17 32.21 12.94 4.88
C LEU A 17 30.70 13.15 4.99
N LEU A 18 30.25 14.38 5.32
CA LEU A 18 28.83 14.73 5.38
C LEU A 18 28.14 14.51 4.02
N LYS A 19 28.79 14.85 2.90
CA LYS A 19 28.22 14.64 1.57
C LYS A 19 28.05 13.16 1.23
N ILE A 20 29.01 12.32 1.61
CA ILE A 20 28.91 10.87 1.44
C ILE A 20 27.76 10.33 2.30
N GLN A 21 27.68 10.71 3.58
CA GLN A 21 26.60 10.28 4.48
C GLN A 21 25.21 10.67 3.96
N GLN A 22 25.07 11.89 3.43
CA GLN A 22 23.82 12.35 2.80
C GLN A 22 23.49 11.55 1.54
N ALA A 23 24.48 11.26 0.69
CA ALA A 23 24.28 10.47 -0.51
C ALA A 23 23.86 9.04 -0.18
N THR A 24 24.50 8.40 0.80
CA THR A 24 24.15 7.04 1.24
C THR A 24 22.75 6.99 1.87
N ALA A 25 22.38 7.98 2.68
CA ALA A 25 21.04 8.06 3.25
C ALA A 25 19.97 8.21 2.17
N LYS A 26 20.24 9.04 1.16
CA LYS A 26 19.31 9.25 0.05
C LYS A 26 19.14 8.03 -0.84
N LEU A 27 20.22 7.27 -1.08
CA LEU A 27 20.14 5.98 -1.80
C LEU A 27 19.27 5.00 -1.02
N HIS A 28 19.51 4.86 0.28
CA HIS A 28 18.74 3.97 1.14
C HIS A 28 17.25 4.35 1.21
N GLU A 29 16.92 5.65 1.27
CA GLU A 29 15.55 6.14 1.22
C GLU A 29 14.85 5.75 -0.08
N ILE A 30 15.50 5.89 -1.23
CA ILE A 30 14.95 5.52 -2.53
C ILE A 30 14.74 4.00 -2.61
N GLU A 31 15.73 3.22 -2.18
CA GLU A 31 15.64 1.75 -2.15
C GLU A 31 14.49 1.27 -1.25
N THR A 32 14.36 1.89 -0.08
CA THR A 32 13.29 1.59 0.88
C THR A 32 11.95 1.97 0.29
N ALA A 33 11.78 3.19 -0.21
CA ALA A 33 10.52 3.63 -0.82
C ALA A 33 10.12 2.76 -2.03
N ALA A 34 11.08 2.27 -2.81
CA ALA A 34 10.81 1.38 -3.94
C ALA A 34 10.36 -0.02 -3.53
N THR A 35 10.68 -0.46 -2.30
CA THR A 35 10.41 -1.81 -1.79
C THR A 35 9.54 -1.82 -0.54
N GLU A 36 9.03 -0.66 -0.14
CA GLU A 36 8.23 -0.49 1.07
C GLU A 36 6.93 -1.29 0.92
N ALA A 37 6.66 -2.14 1.91
CA ALA A 37 5.47 -2.97 1.90
C ALA A 37 4.22 -2.10 2.08
N ILE A 38 3.22 -2.30 1.22
CA ILE A 38 1.95 -1.59 1.30
C ILE A 38 0.99 -2.34 2.22
N ALA A 39 0.58 -1.72 3.31
CA ALA A 39 -0.41 -2.28 4.23
C ALA A 39 -1.84 -2.12 3.70
N ILE A 40 -2.59 -3.22 3.66
CA ILE A 40 -4.05 -3.19 3.44
C ILE A 40 -4.72 -3.00 4.80
N ILE A 41 -5.20 -1.79 5.09
CA ILE A 41 -5.79 -1.44 6.39
C ILE A 41 -7.30 -1.66 6.49
N GLY A 42 -7.95 -2.05 5.39
CA GLY A 42 -9.38 -2.34 5.35
C GLY A 42 -9.83 -2.83 3.99
N ILE A 43 -10.95 -3.57 3.97
CA ILE A 43 -11.61 -4.05 2.76
C ILE A 43 -13.13 -3.93 2.91
N GLY A 44 -13.82 -3.76 1.79
CA GLY A 44 -15.28 -3.81 1.71
C GLY A 44 -15.67 -4.55 0.43
N CYS A 45 -16.73 -5.34 0.49
CA CYS A 45 -17.13 -6.16 -0.65
C CYS A 45 -18.63 -6.40 -0.69
N ARG A 46 -19.16 -6.63 -1.89
CA ARG A 46 -20.52 -7.12 -2.11
C ARG A 46 -20.49 -8.13 -3.25
N PHE A 47 -20.80 -9.36 -2.92
CA PHE A 47 -20.84 -10.50 -3.82
C PHE A 47 -22.28 -11.04 -3.95
N PRO A 48 -22.54 -11.96 -4.89
CA PRO A 48 -23.85 -12.60 -5.02
C PRO A 48 -24.29 -13.32 -3.73
N ASP A 49 -25.56 -13.71 -3.70
CA ASP A 49 -26.16 -14.48 -2.60
C ASP A 49 -26.06 -13.79 -1.23
N GLY A 50 -26.22 -12.46 -1.22
CA GLY A 50 -26.33 -11.67 0.02
C GLY A 50 -25.01 -11.48 0.77
N VAL A 51 -23.88 -11.85 0.20
CA VAL A 51 -22.56 -11.60 0.78
C VAL A 51 -22.23 -10.11 0.68
N ASP A 52 -22.28 -9.38 1.78
CA ASP A 52 -22.16 -7.91 1.80
C ASP A 52 -21.07 -7.38 2.73
N ASN A 53 -20.27 -8.27 3.31
CA ASN A 53 -19.16 -7.93 4.19
C ASN A 53 -18.02 -8.97 4.12
N PRO A 54 -16.80 -8.62 4.55
CA PRO A 54 -15.64 -9.51 4.50
C PRO A 54 -15.83 -10.84 5.23
N GLU A 55 -16.54 -10.85 6.36
CA GLU A 55 -16.79 -12.05 7.17
C GLU A 55 -17.70 -13.04 6.42
N ALA A 56 -18.78 -12.54 5.84
CA ALA A 56 -19.69 -13.31 4.99
C ALA A 56 -18.97 -13.84 3.75
N TYR A 57 -18.06 -13.05 3.17
CA TYR A 57 -17.26 -13.48 2.02
C TYR A 57 -16.30 -14.60 2.39
N TRP A 58 -15.63 -14.49 3.53
CA TRP A 58 -14.74 -15.54 4.01
C TRP A 58 -15.49 -16.85 4.28
N GLN A 59 -16.66 -16.76 4.89
CA GLN A 59 -17.48 -17.93 5.15
C GLN A 59 -17.99 -18.56 3.85
N PHE A 60 -18.42 -17.76 2.88
CA PHE A 60 -18.78 -18.22 1.54
C PHE A 60 -17.65 -18.99 0.86
N LEU A 61 -16.41 -18.48 0.90
CA LEU A 61 -15.25 -19.16 0.31
C LEU A 61 -14.95 -20.49 1.01
N LYS A 62 -14.98 -20.51 2.34
CA LYS A 62 -14.75 -21.73 3.12
C LYS A 62 -15.77 -22.81 2.83
N ASP A 63 -17.02 -22.41 2.65
CA ASP A 63 -18.13 -23.33 2.39
C ASP A 63 -18.15 -23.81 0.93
N GLY A 64 -17.34 -23.21 0.05
CA GLY A 64 -17.19 -23.64 -1.35
C GLY A 64 -18.47 -23.56 -2.16
N ARG A 65 -19.36 -22.61 -1.84
CA ARG A 65 -20.71 -22.53 -2.42
C ARG A 65 -20.66 -22.03 -3.86
N ASP A 66 -21.46 -22.62 -4.74
CA ASP A 66 -21.76 -22.07 -6.07
C ASP A 66 -23.02 -21.21 -5.99
N VAL A 67 -22.90 -19.94 -6.37
CA VAL A 67 -23.96 -18.92 -6.29
C VAL A 67 -24.35 -18.39 -7.66
N ARG A 68 -24.03 -19.13 -8.72
CA ARG A 68 -24.46 -18.78 -10.07
C ARG A 68 -25.97 -18.95 -10.19
N THR A 69 -26.64 -17.90 -10.64
CA THR A 69 -28.07 -17.90 -10.95
C THR A 69 -28.29 -17.52 -12.40
N ASP A 70 -29.47 -17.83 -12.93
CA ASP A 70 -29.94 -17.25 -14.18
C ASP A 70 -30.01 -15.73 -14.08
N ILE A 71 -29.99 -15.08 -15.25
CA ILE A 71 -30.06 -13.63 -15.32
C ILE A 71 -31.46 -13.19 -14.85
N PRO A 72 -31.54 -12.33 -13.81
CA PRO A 72 -32.83 -11.85 -13.34
C PRO A 72 -33.58 -11.09 -14.44
N LYS A 73 -34.87 -11.39 -14.63
CA LYS A 73 -35.71 -10.80 -15.71
C LYS A 73 -35.86 -9.28 -15.59
N ASP A 74 -35.69 -8.73 -14.40
CA ASP A 74 -35.64 -7.30 -14.12
C ASP A 74 -34.35 -6.63 -14.60
N ARG A 75 -33.27 -7.40 -14.84
CA ARG A 75 -32.02 -6.91 -15.44
C ARG A 75 -32.15 -6.84 -16.97
N TRP A 76 -32.53 -7.96 -17.60
CA TRP A 76 -32.93 -8.02 -19.02
C TRP A 76 -33.59 -9.37 -19.36
N ASP A 77 -34.33 -9.39 -20.47
CA ASP A 77 -35.04 -10.57 -20.98
C ASP A 77 -34.14 -11.40 -21.90
N ILE A 78 -33.51 -12.44 -21.35
CA ILE A 78 -32.53 -13.27 -22.07
C ILE A 78 -33.14 -14.06 -23.23
N GLU A 79 -34.42 -14.46 -23.11
CA GLU A 79 -35.19 -15.23 -24.11
C GLU A 79 -35.40 -14.45 -25.42
N ARG A 80 -35.19 -13.13 -25.40
CA ARG A 80 -35.24 -12.31 -26.62
C ARG A 80 -33.96 -12.39 -27.45
N TYR A 81 -32.87 -12.89 -26.87
CA TYR A 81 -31.53 -12.85 -27.46
C TYR A 81 -30.91 -14.23 -27.70
N TYR A 82 -31.40 -15.25 -27.01
CA TYR A 82 -30.98 -16.64 -27.12
C TYR A 82 -32.21 -17.53 -27.24
#